data_AF-A0A0B4CNR5-F1
#
_entry.id   AF-A0A0B4CNR5-F1
#
_cell.length_a   1.000
_cell.length_b   1.000
_cell.length_c   1.000
_cell.angle_alpha   90.00
_cell.angle_beta   90.00
_cell.angle_gamma   90.00
#
_symmetry.space_group_name_H-M   'P 1'
#
loop_
_entity.id
_entity.type
_entity.pdbx_description
1 polymer ?
#
loop_
_entity_poly.entity_id
_entity_poly.type
_entity_poly.pdbx_seq_one_letter_code
_entity_poly.pdbx_strand_id
1 'polypeptide(L)'
;MSIPKRHHYLPQFYLKAWSRADDTVVSFRRPHRLVLAEAKTPYATGFEDRLYSIPTEPDPESQEQVELRWMSPIDNEAAKVRDQLIETPGKRLTRAQIDAWILFLISMIFRTPARLRWMNDRIRNYDYHFSEEEQAEYQQLRPKDAPATPESYFSDSSDEELRLRTH
;
A
#
# COMPACT_ATOMS: atom_id res chain seq x y z
N MET A 1 -14.77 1.44 -17.40
CA MET A 1 -13.90 0.36 -16.88
C MET A 1 -14.44 -0.05 -15.51
N SER A 2 -14.32 -1.32 -15.12
CA SER A 2 -14.74 -1.76 -13.78
C SER A 2 -13.66 -1.39 -12.75
N ILE A 3 -14.08 -0.88 -11.60
CA ILE A 3 -13.19 -0.58 -10.47
C ILE A 3 -12.51 -1.89 -10.01
N PRO A 4 -11.16 -1.94 -9.93
CA PRO A 4 -10.44 -3.14 -9.55
C PRO A 4 -10.73 -3.49 -8.09
N LYS A 5 -11.28 -4.67 -7.85
CA LYS A 5 -11.52 -5.20 -6.49
C LYS A 5 -10.42 -6.14 -6.02
N ARG A 6 -9.68 -6.73 -6.95
CA ARG A 6 -8.62 -7.69 -6.64
C ARG A 6 -7.30 -6.96 -6.53
N HIS A 7 -6.69 -6.96 -5.36
CA HIS A 7 -5.45 -6.24 -5.09
C HIS A 7 -4.31 -7.24 -4.86
N HIS A 8 -3.30 -7.19 -5.73
CA HIS A 8 -2.15 -8.08 -5.65
C HIS A 8 -1.12 -7.52 -4.66
N TYR A 9 -0.87 -8.26 -3.57
CA TYR A 9 0.26 -7.99 -2.67
C TYR A 9 1.57 -8.61 -3.15
N LEU A 10 1.48 -9.60 -4.03
CA LEU A 10 2.58 -10.04 -4.88
C LEU A 10 2.17 -9.77 -6.33
N PRO A 11 2.72 -8.73 -6.98
CA PRO A 11 2.28 -8.32 -8.30
C PRO A 11 2.46 -9.41 -9.32
N GLN A 12 1.52 -9.47 -10.26
CA GLN A 12 1.53 -10.48 -11.30
C GLN A 12 2.80 -10.41 -12.14
N PHE A 13 3.33 -9.21 -12.41
CA PHE A 13 4.59 -9.06 -13.14
C PHE A 13 5.73 -9.74 -12.37
N TYR A 14 5.84 -9.50 -11.06
CA TYR A 14 6.88 -10.11 -10.25
C TYR A 14 6.74 -11.64 -10.23
N LEU A 15 5.52 -12.17 -10.05
CA LEU A 15 5.25 -13.60 -10.06
C LEU A 15 5.56 -14.28 -11.41
N LYS A 16 5.30 -13.61 -12.53
CA LYS A 16 5.58 -14.14 -13.88
C LYS A 16 7.05 -14.50 -14.09
N ALA A 17 7.97 -13.81 -13.42
CA ALA A 17 9.41 -14.14 -13.49
C ALA A 17 9.75 -15.50 -12.84
N TRP A 18 8.82 -16.07 -12.07
CA TRP A 18 8.94 -17.39 -11.42
C TRP A 18 8.05 -18.44 -12.06
N SER A 19 7.31 -18.07 -13.11
CA SER A 19 6.40 -19.00 -13.80
C SER A 19 7.17 -20.11 -14.48
N ARG A 20 6.57 -21.30 -14.48
CA ARG A 20 6.98 -22.44 -15.29
C ARG A 20 6.56 -22.22 -16.74
N ALA A 21 6.92 -23.16 -17.61
CA ALA A 21 6.58 -23.13 -19.03
C ALA A 21 5.05 -23.08 -19.33
N ASP A 22 4.21 -23.42 -18.34
CA ASP A 22 2.74 -23.40 -18.44
C ASP A 22 2.11 -22.11 -17.85
N ASP A 23 2.90 -21.05 -17.64
CA ASP A 23 2.48 -19.79 -17.03
C ASP A 23 1.94 -19.92 -15.59
N THR A 24 2.30 -21.00 -14.89
CA THR A 24 1.94 -21.20 -13.49
C THR A 24 3.11 -21.07 -12.52
N VAL A 25 2.80 -20.64 -11.31
CA VAL A 25 3.68 -20.70 -10.13
C VAL A 25 3.15 -21.74 -9.14
N VAL A 26 4.03 -22.34 -8.36
CA VAL A 26 3.62 -23.26 -7.28
C VAL A 26 3.28 -22.43 -6.04
N SER A 27 2.01 -22.44 -5.67
CA SER A 27 1.54 -21.87 -4.41
C SER A 27 1.54 -22.94 -3.32
N PHE A 28 2.14 -22.61 -2.18
CA PHE A 28 2.15 -23.47 -1.01
C PHE A 28 1.16 -22.95 0.02
N ARG A 29 0.34 -23.85 0.57
CA ARG A 29 -0.53 -23.55 1.72
C ARG A 29 -0.45 -24.66 2.75
N ARG A 30 -0.65 -24.31 4.02
CA ARG A 30 -0.63 -25.27 5.13
C ARG A 30 -1.94 -25.27 5.91
N PRO A 31 -3.02 -25.87 5.37
CA PRO A 31 -4.22 -26.12 6.17
C PRO A 31 -3.90 -27.16 7.26
N HIS A 32 -4.09 -26.76 8.52
CA HIS A 32 -3.78 -27.56 9.71
C HIS A 32 -2.32 -28.08 9.70
N ARG A 33 -2.12 -29.39 9.49
CA ARG A 33 -0.80 -30.04 9.53
C ARG A 33 -0.28 -30.49 8.17
N LEU A 34 -1.08 -30.34 7.10
CA LEU A 34 -0.71 -30.78 5.76
C LEU A 34 -0.18 -29.61 4.93
N VAL A 35 0.94 -29.81 4.24
CA VAL A 35 1.43 -28.85 3.23
C VAL A 35 0.89 -29.27 1.88
N LEU A 36 0.15 -28.36 1.24
CA LEU A 36 -0.38 -28.53 -0.11
C LEU A 36 0.41 -27.64 -1.07
N ALA A 37 0.72 -28.18 -2.25
CA ALA A 37 1.35 -27.47 -3.34
C ALA A 37 0.40 -27.49 -4.55
N GLU A 38 0.03 -26.32 -5.05
CA GLU A 38 -0.92 -26.17 -6.17
C GLU A 38 -0.32 -25.28 -7.24
N ALA A 39 -0.44 -25.67 -8.52
CA ALA A 39 -0.13 -24.80 -9.63
C ALA A 39 -1.22 -23.71 -9.74
N LYS A 40 -0.82 -22.44 -9.76
CA LYS A 40 -1.71 -21.28 -9.90
C LYS A 40 -1.14 -20.33 -10.94
N THR A 41 -1.99 -19.70 -11.73
CA THR A 41 -1.55 -18.57 -12.55
C THR A 41 -1.16 -17.40 -11.63
N PRO A 42 -0.26 -16.49 -12.04
CA PRO A 42 0.06 -15.28 -11.30
C PRO A 42 -1.17 -14.46 -10.88
N TYR A 43 -2.23 -14.47 -11.71
CA TYR A 43 -3.50 -13.81 -11.40
C TYR A 43 -4.27 -14.47 -10.24
N ALA A 44 -4.11 -15.78 -10.05
CA ALA A 44 -4.87 -16.61 -9.11
C ALA A 44 -4.17 -16.83 -7.76
N THR A 45 -3.07 -16.14 -7.48
CA THR A 45 -2.34 -16.19 -6.20
C THR A 45 -1.77 -14.81 -5.87
N GLY A 46 -1.33 -14.61 -4.63
CA GLY A 46 -0.67 -13.36 -4.24
C GLY A 46 -1.58 -12.14 -4.20
N PHE A 47 -2.89 -12.33 -3.97
CA PHE A 47 -3.88 -11.27 -3.90
C PHE A 47 -4.82 -11.45 -2.70
N GLU A 48 -5.45 -10.36 -2.27
CA GLU A 48 -6.69 -10.37 -1.50
C GLU A 48 -7.67 -9.38 -2.15
N ASP A 49 -8.97 -9.67 -2.11
CA ASP A 49 -9.95 -8.71 -2.59
C ASP A 49 -10.02 -7.55 -1.60
N ARG A 50 -10.01 -6.32 -2.12
CA ARG A 50 -10.14 -5.07 -1.37
C ARG A 50 -9.06 -4.84 -0.31
N LEU A 51 -7.86 -5.37 -0.54
CA LEU A 51 -6.75 -5.33 0.42
C LEU A 51 -6.31 -3.91 0.80
N TYR A 52 -6.41 -2.98 -0.15
CA TYR A 52 -5.99 -1.58 0.01
C TYR A 52 -7.17 -0.62 0.05
N SER A 53 -8.40 -1.15 0.11
CA SER A 53 -9.59 -0.32 0.10
C SER A 53 -9.69 0.50 1.39
N ILE A 54 -10.19 1.72 1.27
CA ILE A 54 -10.47 2.59 2.42
C ILE A 54 -11.95 2.41 2.78
N PRO A 55 -12.29 1.66 3.87
CA PRO A 55 -13.68 1.28 4.12
C PRO A 55 -14.60 2.44 4.48
N THR A 56 -14.04 3.56 4.93
CA THR A 56 -14.76 4.78 5.32
C THR A 56 -15.07 5.69 4.13
N GLU A 57 -14.52 5.40 2.94
CA GLU A 57 -14.74 6.20 1.73
C GLU A 57 -16.00 5.74 0.99
N PRO A 58 -17.05 6.58 0.86
CA PRO A 58 -18.30 6.21 0.20
C PRO A 58 -18.20 6.13 -1.32
N ASP A 59 -17.32 6.91 -1.96
CA ASP A 59 -17.16 6.86 -3.42
C ASP A 59 -16.41 5.59 -3.83
N PRO A 60 -16.98 4.71 -4.68
CA PRO A 60 -16.34 3.45 -5.04
C PRO A 60 -14.97 3.58 -5.71
N GLU A 61 -14.70 4.65 -6.46
CA GLU A 61 -13.39 4.85 -7.10
C GLU A 61 -12.36 5.33 -6.08
N SER A 62 -12.73 6.30 -5.25
CA SER A 62 -11.92 6.82 -4.15
C SER A 62 -11.65 5.74 -3.10
N GLN A 63 -12.57 4.80 -2.90
CA GLN A 63 -12.39 3.64 -2.03
C GLN A 63 -11.18 2.81 -2.44
N GLU A 64 -10.92 2.68 -3.75
CA GLU A 64 -9.81 1.89 -4.31
C GLU A 64 -8.62 2.75 -4.75
N GLN A 65 -8.56 4.01 -4.32
CA GLN A 65 -7.54 4.97 -4.77
C GLN A 65 -6.11 4.53 -4.47
N VAL A 66 -5.88 3.73 -3.42
CA VAL A 66 -4.54 3.22 -3.10
C VAL A 66 -4.03 2.28 -4.19
N GLU A 67 -4.90 1.40 -4.70
CA GLU A 67 -4.55 0.54 -5.84
C GLU A 67 -4.35 1.37 -7.11
N LEU A 68 -5.30 2.26 -7.41
CA LEU A 68 -5.34 3.02 -8.66
C LEU A 68 -4.22 4.05 -8.78
N ARG A 69 -3.94 4.80 -7.71
CA ARG A 69 -3.01 5.94 -7.73
C ARG A 69 -1.60 5.61 -7.26
N TRP A 70 -1.41 4.49 -6.54
CA TRP A 70 -0.11 4.14 -5.98
C TRP A 70 0.38 2.78 -6.45
N MET A 71 -0.33 1.68 -6.12
CA MET A 71 0.20 0.34 -6.36
C MET A 71 0.34 0.03 -7.85
N SER A 72 -0.69 0.32 -8.64
CA SER A 72 -0.66 0.09 -10.09
C SER A 72 0.44 0.90 -10.79
N PRO A 73 0.59 2.22 -10.57
CA PRO A 73 1.73 2.97 -11.13
C PRO A 73 3.11 2.43 -10.70
N ILE A 74 3.28 2.09 -9.42
CA ILE A 74 4.54 1.54 -8.90
C ILE A 74 4.87 0.22 -9.62
N ASP A 75 3.90 -0.68 -9.73
CA ASP A 75 4.09 -1.99 -10.35
C ASP A 75 4.33 -1.87 -11.86
N ASN A 76 3.67 -0.95 -12.55
CA ASN A 76 3.86 -0.71 -13.98
C ASN A 76 5.27 -0.21 -14.31
N GLU A 77 5.81 0.71 -13.51
CA GLU A 77 7.18 1.19 -13.72
C GLU A 77 8.22 0.13 -13.35
N ALA A 78 7.99 -0.59 -12.25
CA ALA A 78 8.89 -1.67 -11.83
C ALA A 78 8.92 -2.84 -12.81
N ALA A 79 7.80 -3.15 -13.47
CA ALA A 79 7.76 -4.17 -14.53
C ALA A 79 8.74 -3.84 -15.67
N LYS A 80 8.74 -2.58 -16.15
CA LYS A 80 9.66 -2.12 -17.19
C LYS A 80 11.12 -2.23 -16.75
N VAL A 81 11.41 -1.91 -15.50
CA VAL A 81 12.77 -2.02 -14.95
C VAL A 81 13.23 -3.47 -14.87
N ARG A 82 12.37 -4.37 -14.37
CA ARG A 82 12.64 -5.82 -14.36
C ARG A 82 12.94 -6.35 -15.75
N ASP A 83 12.13 -5.98 -16.75
CA ASP A 83 12.32 -6.44 -18.13
C ASP A 83 13.68 -6.00 -18.67
N GLN A 84 14.05 -4.74 -18.46
CA GLN A 84 15.38 -4.25 -18.85
C GLN A 84 16.51 -5.01 -18.14
N LEU A 85 16.39 -5.31 -16.84
CA LEU A 85 17.39 -6.04 -16.08
C LEU A 85 17.61 -7.47 -16.60
N ILE A 86 16.54 -8.11 -17.09
CA ILE A 86 16.59 -9.47 -17.65
C ILE A 86 17.09 -9.45 -19.10
N GLU A 87 16.54 -8.58 -19.94
CA GLU A 87 16.82 -8.53 -21.37
C GLU A 87 18.19 -7.93 -21.70
N THR A 88 18.68 -7.00 -20.85
CA THR A 88 19.98 -6.34 -21.04
C THR A 88 20.86 -6.41 -19.80
N PRO A 89 21.34 -7.61 -19.41
CA PRO A 89 22.18 -7.77 -18.23
C PRO A 89 23.41 -6.87 -18.27
N GLY A 90 23.67 -6.16 -17.17
CA GLY A 90 24.81 -5.24 -17.04
C GLY A 90 24.59 -3.83 -17.61
N LYS A 91 23.48 -3.57 -18.31
CA LYS A 91 23.11 -2.20 -18.69
C LYS A 91 22.75 -1.40 -17.43
N ARG A 92 23.36 -0.22 -17.28
CA ARG A 92 23.07 0.67 -16.16
C ARG A 92 21.62 1.18 -16.24
N LEU A 93 20.93 1.13 -15.11
CA LEU A 93 19.63 1.78 -14.94
C LEU A 93 19.80 3.30 -14.89
N THR A 94 18.81 4.02 -15.42
CA THR A 94 18.73 5.48 -15.22
C THR A 94 18.32 5.79 -13.77
N ARG A 95 18.48 7.05 -13.34
CA ARG A 95 18.05 7.46 -11.99
C ARG A 95 16.56 7.19 -11.75
N ALA A 96 15.70 7.53 -12.69
CA ALA A 96 14.26 7.28 -12.59
C ALA A 96 13.93 5.78 -12.47
N GLN A 97 14.66 4.91 -13.19
CA GLN A 97 14.49 3.46 -13.10
C GLN A 97 14.94 2.91 -11.74
N ILE A 98 16.05 3.44 -11.20
CA ILE A 98 16.51 3.10 -9.85
C ILE A 98 15.46 3.50 -8.82
N ASP A 99 14.94 4.73 -8.90
CA ASP A 99 13.94 5.23 -7.96
C ASP A 99 12.65 4.41 -8.04
N ALA A 100 12.17 4.06 -9.25
CA ALA A 100 11.02 3.18 -9.45
C ALA A 100 11.23 1.77 -8.85
N TRP A 101 12.42 1.20 -9.05
CA TRP A 101 12.77 -0.11 -8.51
C TRP A 101 12.84 -0.10 -6.98
N ILE A 102 13.47 0.93 -6.40
CA ILE A 102 13.52 1.12 -4.95
C ILE A 102 12.11 1.25 -4.37
N LEU A 103 11.25 2.06 -4.99
CA LEU A 103 9.88 2.26 -4.51
C LEU A 103 9.07 0.95 -4.53
N PHE A 104 9.25 0.12 -5.56
CA PHE A 104 8.66 -1.21 -5.62
C PHE A 104 9.21 -2.17 -4.54
N LEU A 105 10.52 -2.17 -4.30
CA LEU A 105 11.11 -3.00 -3.25
C LEU A 105 10.64 -2.57 -1.85
N ILE A 106 10.47 -1.26 -1.63
CA ILE A 106 9.91 -0.72 -0.39
C ILE A 106 8.44 -1.11 -0.27
N SER A 107 7.63 -0.96 -1.33
CA SER A 107 6.20 -1.29 -1.28
C SER A 107 5.96 -2.77 -0.93
N MET A 108 6.82 -3.67 -1.41
CA MET A 108 6.81 -5.10 -1.06
C MET A 108 6.86 -5.37 0.43
N ILE A 109 7.59 -4.55 1.21
CA ILE A 109 7.72 -4.72 2.66
C ILE A 109 6.36 -4.48 3.36
N PHE A 110 5.58 -3.51 2.86
CA PHE A 110 4.38 -3.04 3.55
C PHE A 110 3.10 -3.72 3.09
N ARG A 111 3.05 -4.25 1.87
CA ARG A 111 1.79 -4.67 1.24
C ARG A 111 1.30 -6.07 1.59
N THR A 112 2.04 -6.85 2.37
CA THR A 112 1.56 -8.19 2.77
C THR A 112 0.32 -8.07 3.66
N PRO A 113 -0.68 -8.97 3.53
CA PRO A 113 -1.91 -8.85 4.30
C PRO A 113 -1.70 -8.85 5.82
N ALA A 114 -0.75 -9.65 6.31
CA ALA A 114 -0.40 -9.66 7.74
C ALA A 114 0.16 -8.32 8.20
N ARG A 115 1.02 -7.67 7.39
CA ARG A 115 1.60 -6.36 7.71
C ARG A 115 0.55 -5.25 7.69
N LEU A 116 -0.34 -5.26 6.69
CA LEU A 116 -1.43 -4.29 6.60
C LEU A 116 -2.44 -4.43 7.74
N ARG A 117 -2.83 -5.67 8.10
CA ARG A 117 -3.67 -5.91 9.28
C ARG A 117 -3.02 -5.37 10.55
N TRP A 118 -1.75 -5.71 10.77
CA TRP A 118 -1.00 -5.18 11.91
C TRP A 118 -0.93 -3.65 11.92
N MET A 119 -0.70 -3.01 10.78
CA MET A 119 -0.62 -1.55 10.68
C MET A 119 -1.99 -0.91 10.93
N ASN A 120 -3.06 -1.47 10.38
CA ASN A 120 -4.43 -1.02 10.62
C ASN A 120 -4.82 -1.16 12.09
N ASP A 121 -4.47 -2.29 12.73
CA ASP A 121 -4.72 -2.50 14.15
C ASP A 121 -3.90 -1.52 15.00
N ARG A 122 -2.65 -1.25 14.62
CA ARG A 122 -1.82 -0.25 15.29
C ARG A 122 -2.42 1.14 15.17
N ILE A 123 -2.87 1.55 13.99
CA ILE A 123 -3.51 2.86 13.75
C ILE A 123 -4.81 2.97 14.54
N ARG A 124 -5.68 1.95 14.50
CA ARG A 124 -6.96 1.95 15.22
C ARG A 124 -6.80 2.02 16.74
N ASN A 125 -5.74 1.43 17.26
CA ASN A 125 -5.45 1.41 18.70
C ASN A 125 -4.36 2.42 19.08
N TYR A 126 -3.99 3.33 18.18
CA TYR A 126 -3.00 4.37 18.46
C TYR A 126 -3.68 5.47 19.25
N ASP A 127 -3.51 5.42 20.57
CA ASP A 127 -3.91 6.49 21.47
C ASP A 127 -2.75 7.49 21.57
N TYR A 128 -2.76 8.49 20.69
CA TYR A 128 -1.74 9.53 20.70
C TYR A 128 -2.05 10.56 21.77
N HIS A 129 -1.08 10.81 22.65
CA HIS A 129 -1.10 11.92 23.58
C HIS A 129 0.05 12.85 23.22
N PHE A 130 -0.24 14.14 23.10
CA PHE A 130 0.82 15.13 22.88
C PHE A 130 1.70 15.18 24.13
N SER A 131 3.01 15.12 23.92
CA SER A 131 3.97 15.31 24.99
C SER A 131 3.92 16.73 25.55
N GLU A 132 4.47 16.95 26.75
CA GLU A 132 4.55 18.29 27.35
C GLU A 132 5.30 19.28 26.45
N GLU A 133 6.32 18.82 25.73
CA GLU A 133 7.09 19.61 24.76
C GLU A 133 6.22 20.06 23.59
N GLU A 134 5.46 19.14 22.99
CA GLU A 134 4.56 19.44 21.86
C GLU A 134 3.39 20.33 22.29
N GLN A 135 2.87 20.14 23.51
CA GLN A 135 1.86 21.04 24.06
C GLN A 135 2.42 22.46 24.25
N ALA A 136 3.65 22.59 24.75
CA ALA A 136 4.31 23.89 24.90
C ALA A 136 4.58 24.55 23.55
N GLU A 137 5.03 23.79 22.56
CA GLU A 137 5.22 24.27 21.18
C GLU A 137 3.89 24.72 20.56
N TYR A 138 2.82 23.94 20.75
CA TYR A 138 1.48 24.32 20.32
C TYR A 138 1.04 25.65 20.92
N GLN A 139 1.26 25.89 22.22
CA GLN A 139 0.88 27.18 22.84
C GLN A 139 1.63 28.38 22.24
N GLN A 140 2.86 28.18 21.76
CA GLN A 140 3.64 29.24 21.12
C GLN A 140 3.18 29.50 19.68
N LEU A 141 2.77 28.45 18.96
CA LEU A 141 2.48 28.50 17.53
C LEU A 141 0.99 28.56 17.19
N ARG A 142 0.08 28.32 18.16
CA ARG A 142 -1.35 28.19 17.86
C ARG A 142 -1.93 29.49 17.25
N PRO A 143 -2.73 29.39 16.17
CA PRO A 143 -3.48 30.52 15.64
C PRO A 143 -4.39 31.15 16.71
N LYS A 144 -4.69 32.45 16.57
CA LYS A 144 -5.45 33.22 17.57
C LYS A 144 -6.82 32.64 17.90
N ASP A 145 -7.43 31.94 16.94
CA ASP A 145 -8.78 31.36 17.05
C ASP A 145 -8.76 29.81 17.13
N ALA A 146 -7.58 29.22 17.28
CA ALA A 146 -7.44 27.77 17.44
C ALA A 146 -7.79 27.33 18.87
N PRO A 147 -8.30 26.09 19.04
CA PRO A 147 -8.48 25.44 20.34
C PRO A 147 -7.35 25.61 21.36
N ALA A 148 -7.68 25.40 22.64
CA ALA A 148 -6.72 25.60 23.72
C ALA A 148 -5.68 24.46 23.84
N THR A 149 -5.97 23.29 23.28
CA THR A 149 -5.14 22.09 23.35
C THR A 149 -4.88 21.55 21.95
N PRO A 150 -3.68 21.01 21.66
CA PRO A 150 -3.43 20.37 20.38
C PRO A 150 -4.40 19.20 20.12
N GLU A 151 -4.81 18.46 21.15
CA GLU A 151 -5.80 17.37 21.05
C GLU A 151 -7.13 17.86 20.42
N SER A 152 -7.70 18.94 20.97
CA SER A 152 -8.91 19.56 20.41
C SER A 152 -8.70 20.16 19.03
N TYR A 153 -7.52 20.72 18.76
CA TYR A 153 -7.19 21.25 17.44
C TYR A 153 -7.19 20.17 16.37
N PHE A 154 -6.54 19.03 16.66
CA PHE A 154 -6.42 17.91 15.72
C PHE A 154 -7.65 17.01 15.68
N SER A 155 -8.48 16.98 16.73
CA SER A 155 -9.79 16.33 16.68
C SER A 155 -10.76 17.12 15.79
N ASP A 156 -10.83 18.44 15.93
CA ASP A 156 -11.79 19.28 15.21
C ASP A 156 -11.39 19.46 13.72
N SER A 157 -10.09 19.56 13.44
CA SER A 157 -9.58 19.62 12.07
C SER A 157 -9.69 18.29 11.31
N SER A 158 -9.75 17.15 12.02
CA SER A 158 -9.95 15.86 11.37
C SER A 158 -11.30 15.77 10.63
N ASP A 159 -12.34 16.45 11.13
CA ASP A 159 -13.66 16.51 10.49
C ASP A 159 -13.73 17.53 9.34
N GLU A 160 -12.93 18.59 9.36
CA GLU A 160 -12.96 19.68 8.37
C GLU A 160 -11.98 19.45 7.21
N GLU A 161 -10.76 18.95 7.46
CA GLU A 161 -9.81 18.61 6.40
C GLU A 161 -10.24 17.39 5.58
N LEU A 162 -10.99 16.44 6.18
CA LEU A 162 -11.65 15.36 5.44
C LEU A 162 -12.75 15.89 4.50
N ARG A 163 -13.40 17.01 4.83
CA ARG A 163 -14.43 17.65 3.99
C ARG A 163 -13.84 18.55 2.90
N LEU A 164 -12.71 19.21 3.18
CA LEU A 164 -12.08 20.16 2.25
C LEU A 164 -11.26 19.50 1.13
N ARG A 165 -11.01 18.19 1.17
CA ARG A 165 -10.37 17.43 0.08
C ARG A 165 -11.36 16.73 -0.88
N THR A 166 -12.66 16.95 -0.69
CA THR A 166 -13.76 16.39 -1.52
C THR A 166 -14.40 17.39 -2.48
N HIS A 167 -13.68 18.43 -2.90
CA HIS A 167 -14.09 19.35 -3.98
C HIS A 167 -13.00 19.53 -5.03
#